data_AF-A0A2M7RHU6-F1
#
_entry.id   AF-A0A2M7RHU6-F1
#
_cell.length_a   1.000
_cell.length_b   1.000
_cell.length_c   1.000
_cell.angle_alpha   90.00
_cell.angle_beta   90.00
_cell.angle_gamma   90.00
#
_symmetry.space_group_name_H-M   'P 1'
#
loop_
_entity.id
_entity.type
_entity.pdbx_description
1 polymer ?
#
loop_
_entity_poly.entity_id
_entity_poly.type
_entity_poly.pdbx_seq_one_letter_code
_entity_poly.pdbx_strand_id
1 'polypeptide(L)'
;MSIKKPYYRIARVESGTEYILDRRYAPDRFTLIQSYQLIENDLKKILEYIEPVDENMHVFSHRLYELLLRSATEFETNCKGILNANGYKKRGNLDITDYRKINKATRVSEYQIKMNFWYPVVKIIMPLSDWSKSQSLNWYKNYNLVKHDRVNYFSLAKLENVIYAVASVLIILYSQFNEYAFNPYNDETMLVQKDKDDFWYGANSLFNIKPYENWSAPDQYYFAWPAIETTESPFEKYAF
;
A
#
# COMPACT_ATOMS: atom_id res chain seq x y z
N MET A 1 3.99 -26.69 -7.88
CA MET A 1 5.44 -26.52 -7.60
C MET A 1 5.60 -25.18 -6.91
N SER A 2 6.38 -25.12 -5.84
CA SER A 2 6.65 -23.86 -5.14
C SER A 2 7.45 -22.88 -6.00
N ILE A 3 7.32 -21.60 -5.69
CA ILE A 3 7.94 -20.49 -6.45
C ILE A 3 9.47 -20.55 -6.32
N LYS A 4 10.17 -20.47 -7.46
CA LYS A 4 11.63 -20.66 -7.57
C LYS A 4 12.43 -19.37 -7.74
N LYS A 5 11.76 -18.24 -7.99
CA LYS A 5 12.33 -16.89 -8.00
C LYS A 5 11.31 -15.92 -7.44
N PRO A 6 11.71 -14.82 -6.78
CA PRO A 6 10.77 -13.80 -6.36
C PRO A 6 10.14 -13.14 -7.58
N TYR A 7 8.86 -12.79 -7.48
CA TYR A 7 8.23 -11.96 -8.51
C TYR A 7 8.69 -10.52 -8.39
N TYR A 8 8.77 -9.81 -9.53
CA TYR A 8 9.01 -8.37 -9.52
C TYR A 8 7.98 -7.65 -8.64
N ARG A 9 8.45 -6.80 -7.71
CA ARG A 9 7.63 -5.92 -6.88
C ARG A 9 6.44 -6.59 -6.19
N ILE A 10 6.57 -7.85 -5.80
CA ILE A 10 5.60 -8.59 -4.98
C ILE A 10 6.36 -9.29 -3.85
N ALA A 11 6.08 -8.87 -2.61
CA ALA A 11 6.61 -9.47 -1.40
C ALA A 11 5.60 -10.41 -0.73
N ARG A 12 6.11 -11.45 -0.09
CA ARG A 12 5.34 -12.39 0.75
C ARG A 12 6.03 -12.46 2.10
N VAL A 13 5.31 -12.17 3.18
CA VAL A 13 5.89 -11.86 4.50
C VAL A 13 6.68 -13.04 5.08
N GLU A 14 6.22 -14.27 4.87
CA GLU A 14 6.88 -15.48 5.38
C GLU A 14 7.98 -16.02 4.45
N SER A 15 8.39 -15.23 3.45
CA SER A 15 9.33 -15.63 2.41
C SER A 15 10.49 -14.64 2.42
N GLY A 16 11.72 -15.11 2.68
CA GLY A 16 12.89 -14.27 3.02
C GLY A 16 13.01 -12.98 2.21
N THR A 17 13.34 -11.87 2.87
CA THR A 17 13.15 -10.51 2.34
C THR A 17 14.37 -9.89 1.66
N GLU A 18 15.53 -10.57 1.68
CA GLU A 18 16.81 -10.05 1.21
C GLU A 18 16.77 -9.56 -0.24
N TYR A 19 16.03 -10.26 -1.10
CA TYR A 19 15.89 -9.91 -2.52
C TYR A 19 15.23 -8.53 -2.75
N ILE A 20 14.49 -8.01 -1.76
CA ILE A 20 13.82 -6.70 -1.84
C ILE A 20 14.86 -5.57 -1.84
N LEU A 21 16.03 -5.80 -1.25
CA LEU A 21 17.13 -4.83 -1.16
C LEU A 21 17.91 -4.70 -2.48
N ASP A 22 17.76 -5.64 -3.40
CA ASP A 22 18.41 -5.60 -4.70
C ASP A 22 17.87 -4.43 -5.54
N ARG A 23 18.76 -3.56 -6.04
CA ARG A 23 18.36 -2.39 -6.84
C ARG A 23 17.60 -2.75 -8.12
N ARG A 24 17.77 -3.97 -8.65
CA ARG A 24 17.04 -4.48 -9.83
C ARG A 24 15.59 -4.84 -9.51
N TYR A 25 15.24 -5.05 -8.23
CA TYR A 25 13.87 -5.29 -7.80
C TYR A 25 13.00 -4.03 -7.96
N ALA A 26 13.47 -2.90 -7.41
CA ALA A 26 12.80 -1.61 -7.48
C ALA A 26 13.79 -0.45 -7.25
N PRO A 27 14.38 0.13 -8.33
CA PRO A 27 15.38 1.21 -8.19
C PRO A 27 14.80 2.52 -7.63
N ASP A 28 13.48 2.67 -7.64
CA ASP A 28 12.67 3.81 -7.19
C ASP A 28 12.10 3.62 -5.78
N ARG A 29 12.40 2.51 -5.08
CA ARG A 29 11.85 2.19 -3.74
C ARG A 29 11.92 3.37 -2.77
N PHE A 30 13.10 3.97 -2.60
CA PHE A 30 13.28 5.09 -1.67
C PHE A 30 12.42 6.30 -2.04
N THR A 31 12.31 6.64 -3.32
CA THR A 31 11.47 7.75 -3.78
C THR A 31 10.00 7.49 -3.52
N LEU A 32 9.51 6.26 -3.75
CA LEU A 32 8.11 5.90 -3.50
C LEU A 32 7.77 5.96 -2.00
N ILE A 33 8.66 5.45 -1.14
CA ILE A 33 8.47 5.51 0.32
C ILE A 33 8.57 6.95 0.82
N GLN A 34 9.47 7.76 0.26
CA GLN A 34 9.58 9.19 0.60
C GLN A 34 8.29 9.94 0.24
N SER A 35 7.71 9.69 -0.94
CA SER A 35 6.41 10.26 -1.33
C SER A 35 5.32 9.92 -0.33
N TYR A 36 5.24 8.65 0.11
CA TYR A 36 4.31 8.23 1.16
C TYR A 36 4.57 8.94 2.50
N GLN A 37 5.83 9.04 2.94
CA GLN A 37 6.15 9.71 4.20
C GLN A 37 5.71 11.17 4.21
N LEU A 38 5.84 11.89 3.09
CA LEU A 38 5.35 13.25 2.94
C LEU A 38 3.81 13.31 3.03
N ILE A 39 3.11 12.37 2.40
CA ILE A 39 1.65 12.24 2.47
C ILE A 39 1.19 11.94 3.91
N GLU A 40 1.82 10.99 4.59
CA GLU A 40 1.48 10.61 5.97
C GLU A 40 1.75 11.78 6.95
N ASN A 41 2.83 12.52 6.76
CA ASN A 41 3.13 13.71 7.57
C ASN A 41 2.11 14.84 7.33
N ASP A 42 1.60 15.00 6.12
CA ASP A 42 0.52 15.95 5.86
C ASP A 42 -0.80 15.50 6.49
N LEU A 43 -1.06 14.19 6.58
CA LEU A 43 -2.19 13.66 7.35
C LEU A 43 -2.04 13.96 8.84
N LYS A 44 -0.84 13.75 9.43
CA LYS A 44 -0.57 14.08 10.84
C LYS A 44 -0.89 15.55 11.14
N LYS A 45 -0.47 16.48 10.28
CA LYS A 45 -0.79 17.91 10.40
C LYS A 45 -2.30 18.18 10.33
N ILE A 46 -3.05 17.47 9.50
CA ILE A 46 -4.50 17.61 9.44
C ILE A 46 -5.14 17.14 10.75
N LEU A 47 -4.63 16.05 11.32
CA LEU A 47 -5.12 15.48 12.57
C LEU A 47 -4.77 16.33 13.81
N GLU A 48 -3.87 17.33 13.69
CA GLU A 48 -3.70 18.37 14.72
C GLU A 48 -4.93 19.28 14.86
N TYR A 49 -5.78 19.37 13.83
CA TYR A 49 -6.98 20.21 13.80
C TYR A 49 -8.29 19.42 13.78
N ILE A 50 -8.27 18.20 13.23
CA ILE A 50 -9.45 17.33 13.14
C ILE A 50 -9.21 16.12 14.04
N GLU A 51 -9.91 16.07 15.16
CA GLU A 51 -9.79 14.98 16.12
C GLU A 51 -10.14 13.63 15.45
N PRO A 52 -9.32 12.57 15.62
CA PRO A 52 -9.51 11.23 15.04
C PRO A 52 -10.63 10.44 15.74
N VAL A 53 -11.87 10.88 15.52
CA VAL A 53 -13.11 10.28 16.02
C VAL A 53 -14.10 10.04 14.89
N ASP A 54 -15.06 9.16 15.12
CA ASP A 54 -16.04 8.76 14.08
C ASP A 54 -16.91 9.93 13.62
N GLU A 55 -17.26 10.84 14.52
CA GLU A 55 -18.03 12.05 14.23
C GLU A 55 -17.36 12.95 13.18
N ASN A 56 -16.03 12.94 13.15
CA ASN A 56 -15.24 13.78 12.25
C ASN A 56 -14.96 13.13 10.89
N MET A 57 -15.36 11.87 10.66
CA MET A 57 -15.12 11.17 9.39
C MET A 57 -15.71 11.87 8.17
N HIS A 58 -16.78 12.64 8.38
CA HIS A 58 -17.48 13.39 7.34
C HIS A 58 -16.94 14.80 7.10
N VAL A 59 -16.01 15.27 7.93
CA VAL A 59 -15.37 16.59 7.74
C VAL A 59 -14.63 16.59 6.40
N PHE A 60 -14.86 17.62 5.59
CA PHE A 60 -14.22 17.83 4.30
C PHE A 60 -13.64 19.24 4.22
N SER A 61 -12.55 19.41 3.46
CA SER A 61 -11.88 20.71 3.31
C SER A 61 -11.02 20.73 2.07
N HIS A 62 -10.52 21.91 1.69
CA HIS A 62 -9.57 22.03 0.58
C HIS A 62 -8.26 21.31 0.87
N ARG A 63 -7.84 21.24 2.14
CA ARG A 63 -6.64 20.50 2.57
C ARG A 63 -6.83 18.99 2.44
N LEU A 64 -8.02 18.49 2.79
CA LEU A 64 -8.38 17.09 2.58
C LEU A 64 -8.50 16.75 1.09
N TYR A 65 -9.03 17.66 0.27
CA TYR A 65 -9.07 17.51 -1.20
C TYR A 65 -7.66 17.38 -1.80
N GLU A 66 -6.74 18.28 -1.44
CA GLU A 66 -5.35 18.24 -1.89
C GLU A 66 -4.67 16.92 -1.51
N LEU A 67 -4.87 16.47 -0.27
CA LEU A 67 -4.28 15.23 0.22
C LEU A 67 -4.91 13.99 -0.42
N LEU A 68 -6.23 13.99 -0.67
CA LEU A 68 -6.92 12.92 -1.39
C LEU A 68 -6.34 12.73 -2.79
N LEU A 69 -6.16 13.81 -3.56
CA LEU A 69 -5.60 13.75 -4.90
C LEU A 69 -4.17 13.22 -4.90
N ARG A 70 -3.31 13.71 -4.00
CA ARG A 70 -1.92 13.27 -3.90
C ARG A 70 -1.84 11.78 -3.52
N SER A 71 -2.63 11.36 -2.54
CA SER A 71 -2.66 9.96 -2.07
C SER A 71 -3.17 9.01 -3.15
N ALA A 72 -4.26 9.37 -3.83
CA ALA A 72 -4.80 8.55 -4.91
C ALA A 72 -3.83 8.45 -6.09
N THR A 73 -3.16 9.54 -6.45
CA THR A 73 -2.17 9.54 -7.54
C THR A 73 -0.94 8.71 -7.17
N GLU A 74 -0.46 8.78 -5.92
CA GLU A 74 0.65 7.95 -5.44
C GLU A 74 0.29 6.45 -5.42
N PHE A 75 -0.94 6.13 -5.01
CA PHE A 75 -1.48 4.78 -5.09
C PHE A 75 -1.49 4.26 -6.54
N GLU A 76 -1.96 5.07 -7.49
CA GLU A 76 -1.94 4.71 -8.91
C GLU A 76 -0.51 4.51 -9.43
N THR A 77 0.43 5.38 -9.06
CA THR A 77 1.85 5.27 -9.44
C THR A 77 2.44 3.94 -8.99
N ASN A 78 2.22 3.56 -7.73
CA ASN A 78 2.69 2.28 -7.20
C ASN A 78 2.03 1.09 -7.91
N CYS A 79 0.72 1.13 -8.12
CA CYS A 79 0.01 0.06 -8.84
C CYS A 79 0.52 -0.12 -10.28
N LYS A 80 0.75 1.00 -11.00
CA LYS A 80 1.37 0.98 -12.34
C LYS A 80 2.77 0.38 -12.30
N GLY A 81 3.57 0.74 -11.29
CA GLY A 81 4.92 0.20 -11.08
C GLY A 81 4.93 -1.33 -10.96
N ILE A 82 4.04 -1.88 -10.13
CA ILE A 82 3.89 -3.34 -9.94
C ILE A 82 3.49 -4.02 -11.25
N LEU A 83 2.43 -3.52 -11.92
CA LEU A 83 1.93 -4.12 -13.16
C LEU A 83 2.99 -4.08 -14.27
N ASN A 84 3.65 -2.94 -14.46
CA ASN A 84 4.67 -2.76 -15.49
C ASN A 84 5.90 -3.63 -15.26
N ALA A 85 6.41 -3.71 -14.02
CA ALA A 85 7.57 -4.52 -13.69
C ALA A 85 7.33 -6.02 -13.96
N ASN A 86 6.10 -6.49 -13.74
CA ASN A 86 5.66 -7.84 -14.08
C ASN A 86 5.26 -8.01 -15.55
N GLY A 87 5.47 -7.00 -16.40
CA GLY A 87 5.23 -7.09 -17.84
C GLY A 87 3.77 -7.10 -18.24
N TYR A 88 2.85 -6.63 -17.39
CA TYR A 88 1.47 -6.42 -17.75
C TYR A 88 1.37 -5.41 -18.91
N LYS A 89 0.58 -5.74 -19.93
CA LYS A 89 0.37 -4.88 -21.10
C LYS A 89 -1.12 -4.60 -21.29
N LYS A 90 -1.46 -3.33 -21.49
CA LYS A 90 -2.79 -2.88 -21.90
C LYS A 90 -2.64 -1.83 -22.99
N ARG A 91 -3.62 -1.76 -23.90
CA ARG A 91 -3.76 -0.61 -24.80
C ARG A 91 -4.45 0.54 -24.05
N GLY A 92 -3.80 1.70 -23.97
CA GLY A 92 -4.31 2.87 -23.26
C GLY A 92 -3.91 2.91 -21.78
N ASN A 93 -4.53 3.81 -21.02
CA ASN A 93 -4.21 4.03 -19.62
C ASN A 93 -4.69 2.87 -18.73
N LEU A 94 -3.86 2.54 -17.73
CA LEU A 94 -4.25 1.64 -16.65
C LEU A 94 -5.30 2.31 -15.76
N ASP A 95 -6.24 1.51 -15.29
CA ASP A 95 -7.34 1.96 -14.42
C ASP A 95 -7.52 1.05 -13.20
N ILE A 96 -8.51 1.34 -12.36
CA ILE A 96 -8.77 0.59 -11.13
C ILE A 96 -9.06 -0.91 -11.36
N THR A 97 -9.57 -1.28 -12.53
CA THR A 97 -9.85 -2.68 -12.87
C THR A 97 -8.54 -3.44 -13.14
N ASP A 98 -7.53 -2.76 -13.70
CA ASP A 98 -6.19 -3.31 -13.85
C ASP A 98 -5.49 -3.42 -12.50
N TYR A 99 -5.52 -2.35 -11.69
CA TYR A 99 -4.87 -2.33 -10.38
C TYR A 99 -5.40 -3.44 -9.46
N ARG A 100 -6.70 -3.75 -9.53
CA ARG A 100 -7.30 -4.86 -8.78
C ARG A 100 -6.63 -6.21 -9.03
N LYS A 101 -5.99 -6.43 -10.19
CA LYS A 101 -5.28 -7.70 -10.47
C LYS A 101 -4.13 -7.94 -9.50
N ILE A 102 -3.54 -6.88 -8.94
CA ILE A 102 -2.51 -6.96 -7.88
C ILE A 102 -3.02 -7.77 -6.69
N ASN A 103 -4.32 -7.69 -6.38
CA ASN A 103 -4.94 -8.44 -5.29
C ASN A 103 -4.77 -9.96 -5.40
N LYS A 104 -4.79 -10.51 -6.63
CA LYS A 104 -4.60 -11.96 -6.83
C LYS A 104 -3.21 -12.40 -6.36
N ALA A 105 -2.19 -11.57 -6.57
CA ALA A 105 -0.80 -11.90 -6.31
C ALA A 105 -0.36 -11.61 -4.86
N THR A 106 -1.00 -10.62 -4.23
CA THR A 106 -0.58 -10.02 -2.95
C THR A 106 -1.59 -10.16 -1.82
N ARG A 107 -2.84 -10.51 -2.12
CA ARG A 107 -3.96 -10.58 -1.15
C ARG A 107 -4.18 -9.26 -0.38
N VAL A 108 -3.84 -8.11 -0.96
CA VAL A 108 -3.97 -6.79 -0.31
C VAL A 108 -5.39 -6.43 0.14
N SER A 109 -6.43 -7.07 -0.39
CA SER A 109 -7.81 -6.92 0.11
C SER A 109 -8.00 -7.46 1.53
N GLU A 110 -7.09 -8.33 1.99
CA GLU A 110 -7.11 -8.92 3.34
C GLU A 110 -6.25 -8.12 4.33
N TYR A 111 -5.55 -7.09 3.88
CA TYR A 111 -4.66 -6.30 4.74
C TYR A 111 -5.48 -5.40 5.64
N GLN A 112 -5.09 -5.34 6.91
CA GLN A 112 -5.71 -4.50 7.92
C GLN A 112 -4.79 -3.35 8.29
N ILE A 113 -5.38 -2.19 8.54
CA ILE A 113 -4.70 -1.01 9.06
C ILE A 113 -5.29 -0.65 10.40
N LYS A 114 -4.44 -0.53 11.41
CA LYS A 114 -4.80 -0.16 12.77
C LYS A 114 -4.32 1.25 13.08
N MET A 115 -5.23 2.05 13.64
CA MET A 115 -5.01 3.43 14.04
C MET A 115 -5.14 3.53 15.56
N ASN A 116 -4.01 3.41 16.26
CA ASN A 116 -3.99 3.44 17.73
C ASN A 116 -4.37 4.81 18.31
N PHE A 117 -4.22 5.87 17.51
CA PHE A 117 -4.56 7.24 17.87
C PHE A 117 -6.07 7.54 17.75
N TRP A 118 -6.89 6.59 17.31
CA TRP A 118 -8.34 6.79 17.18
C TRP A 118 -9.04 6.70 18.53
N TYR A 119 -10.00 7.58 18.78
CA TYR A 119 -10.76 7.68 20.04
C TYR A 119 -12.26 7.37 19.81
N PRO A 120 -13.00 6.84 20.82
CA PRO A 120 -12.55 6.35 22.13
C PRO A 120 -11.88 4.98 22.08
N VAL A 121 -11.97 4.30 20.94
CA VAL A 121 -11.41 2.98 20.72
C VAL A 121 -10.56 3.00 19.47
N VAL A 122 -9.49 2.19 19.50
CA VAL A 122 -8.64 1.93 18.35
C VAL A 122 -9.50 1.54 17.14
N LYS A 123 -9.20 2.12 15.98
CA LYS A 123 -9.91 1.82 14.75
C LYS A 123 -9.09 0.90 13.85
N ILE A 124 -9.74 -0.14 13.34
CA ILE A 124 -9.17 -1.04 12.34
C ILE A 124 -10.00 -0.93 11.07
N ILE A 125 -9.33 -0.73 9.93
CA ILE A 125 -9.96 -0.62 8.62
C ILE A 125 -9.28 -1.56 7.61
N MET A 126 -9.99 -1.91 6.54
CA MET A 126 -9.48 -2.70 5.41
C MET A 126 -9.69 -1.91 4.10
N PRO A 127 -8.79 -0.96 3.78
CA PRO A 127 -9.02 0.03 2.72
C PRO A 127 -9.22 -0.55 1.32
N LEU A 128 -8.73 -1.77 1.08
CA LEU A 128 -8.78 -2.47 -0.19
C LEU A 128 -9.74 -3.67 -0.21
N SER A 129 -10.57 -3.83 0.83
CA SER A 129 -11.45 -5.00 1.00
C SER A 129 -12.46 -5.19 -0.13
N ASP A 130 -12.94 -4.11 -0.77
CA ASP A 130 -13.89 -4.18 -1.91
C ASP A 130 -13.34 -5.02 -3.08
N TRP A 131 -12.01 -5.11 -3.22
CA TRP A 131 -11.39 -5.93 -4.25
C TRP A 131 -11.61 -7.44 -4.07
N SER A 132 -11.86 -7.92 -2.83
CA SER A 132 -12.22 -9.32 -2.56
C SER A 132 -13.56 -9.71 -3.22
N LYS A 133 -14.47 -8.74 -3.35
CA LYS A 133 -15.81 -8.90 -3.94
C LYS A 133 -15.84 -8.51 -5.42
N SER A 134 -14.68 -8.31 -6.05
CA SER A 134 -14.57 -7.78 -7.41
C SER A 134 -15.31 -6.44 -7.60
N GLN A 135 -15.33 -5.60 -6.57
CA GLN A 135 -15.90 -4.26 -6.63
C GLN A 135 -14.80 -3.20 -6.78
N SER A 136 -15.20 -1.98 -7.16
CA SER A 136 -14.30 -0.81 -7.14
C SER A 136 -14.23 -0.28 -5.72
N LEU A 137 -13.07 0.27 -5.33
CA LEU A 137 -12.88 0.86 -4.01
C LEU A 137 -13.74 2.11 -3.86
N ASN A 138 -14.53 2.19 -2.79
CA ASN A 138 -15.41 3.35 -2.57
C ASN A 138 -14.64 4.67 -2.51
N TRP A 139 -13.51 4.72 -1.80
CA TRP A 139 -12.68 5.92 -1.71
C TRP A 139 -12.10 6.34 -3.08
N TYR A 140 -11.74 5.38 -3.92
CA TYR A 140 -11.20 5.65 -5.27
C TYR A 140 -12.28 6.15 -6.22
N LYS A 141 -13.51 5.62 -6.11
CA LYS A 141 -14.68 6.15 -6.81
C LYS A 141 -14.93 7.61 -6.41
N ASN A 142 -14.91 7.90 -5.11
CA ASN A 142 -15.09 9.24 -4.56
C ASN A 142 -13.99 10.20 -5.03
N TYR A 143 -12.72 9.77 -4.99
CA TYR A 143 -11.60 10.51 -5.56
C TYR A 143 -11.84 10.87 -7.03
N ASN A 144 -12.28 9.94 -7.87
CA ASN A 144 -12.52 10.23 -9.28
C ASN A 144 -13.67 11.24 -9.48
N LEU A 145 -14.77 11.12 -8.74
CA LEU A 145 -15.86 12.10 -8.77
C LEU A 145 -15.34 13.50 -8.42
N VAL A 146 -14.59 13.60 -7.33
CA VAL A 146 -13.97 14.84 -6.85
C VAL A 146 -12.98 15.43 -7.85
N LYS A 147 -12.15 14.58 -8.48
CA LYS A 147 -11.15 14.97 -9.48
C LYS A 147 -11.79 15.56 -10.74
N HIS A 148 -12.90 15.00 -11.19
CA HIS A 148 -13.55 15.40 -12.44
C HIS A 148 -14.60 16.50 -12.25
N ASP A 149 -15.25 16.57 -11.09
CA ASP A 149 -16.30 17.55 -10.79
C ASP A 149 -16.30 17.95 -9.31
N ARG A 150 -15.29 18.74 -8.94
CA ARG A 150 -15.17 19.24 -7.57
C ARG A 150 -16.37 20.10 -7.14
N VAL A 151 -17.01 20.83 -8.06
CA VAL A 151 -18.10 21.76 -7.71
C VAL A 151 -19.26 21.00 -7.06
N ASN A 152 -19.64 19.86 -7.62
CA ASN A 152 -20.75 19.06 -7.11
C ASN A 152 -20.34 18.03 -6.05
N TYR A 153 -19.09 17.56 -6.08
CA TYR A 153 -18.64 16.43 -5.25
C TYR A 153 -17.62 16.81 -4.16
N PHE A 154 -17.40 18.11 -3.87
CA PHE A 154 -16.38 18.55 -2.91
C PHE A 154 -16.50 17.87 -1.53
N SER A 155 -17.71 17.60 -1.04
CA SER A 155 -17.94 16.93 0.24
C SER A 155 -17.40 15.49 0.31
N LEU A 156 -17.12 14.87 -0.84
CA LEU A 156 -16.45 13.57 -0.91
C LEU A 156 -14.93 13.68 -0.65
N ALA A 157 -14.35 14.88 -0.61
CA ALA A 157 -13.02 15.12 -0.07
C ALA A 157 -13.02 15.13 1.48
N LYS A 158 -13.67 14.13 2.07
CA LYS A 158 -13.83 13.95 3.51
C LYS A 158 -12.69 13.13 4.12
N LEU A 159 -12.47 13.30 5.43
CA LEU A 159 -11.42 12.64 6.20
C LEU A 159 -11.39 11.12 5.99
N GLU A 160 -12.56 10.47 5.97
CA GLU A 160 -12.66 9.04 5.71
C GLU A 160 -11.99 8.62 4.38
N ASN A 161 -12.32 9.29 3.27
CA ASN A 161 -11.76 8.96 1.96
C ASN A 161 -10.26 9.23 1.91
N VAL A 162 -9.79 10.27 2.62
CA VAL A 162 -8.36 10.59 2.73
C VAL A 162 -7.61 9.50 3.50
N ILE A 163 -8.09 9.11 4.68
CA ILE A 163 -7.47 8.04 5.49
C ILE A 163 -7.39 6.75 4.67
N TYR A 164 -8.47 6.36 3.99
CA TYR A 164 -8.49 5.16 3.16
C TYR A 164 -7.49 5.26 1.99
N ALA A 165 -7.36 6.42 1.35
CA ALA A 165 -6.40 6.62 0.27
C ALA A 165 -4.95 6.54 0.79
N VAL A 166 -4.61 7.23 1.88
CA VAL A 166 -3.25 7.20 2.49
C VAL A 166 -2.90 5.79 2.94
N ALA A 167 -3.82 5.12 3.63
CA ALA A 167 -3.63 3.75 4.10
C ALA A 167 -3.46 2.75 2.94
N SER A 168 -4.16 2.98 1.82
CA SER A 168 -4.00 2.18 0.61
C SER A 168 -2.60 2.34 -0.01
N VAL A 169 -1.98 3.53 0.06
CA VAL A 169 -0.59 3.72 -0.39
C VAL A 169 0.35 2.87 0.46
N LEU A 170 0.22 2.91 1.79
CA LEU A 170 1.04 2.07 2.69
C LEU A 170 0.86 0.58 2.38
N ILE A 171 -0.38 0.12 2.20
CA ILE A 171 -0.66 -1.29 1.89
C ILE A 171 0.05 -1.73 0.60
N ILE A 172 -0.02 -0.92 -0.46
CA ILE A 172 0.65 -1.25 -1.73
C ILE A 172 2.18 -1.19 -1.58
N LEU A 173 2.72 -0.21 -0.86
CA LEU A 173 4.17 -0.16 -0.57
C LEU A 173 4.62 -1.38 0.23
N TYR A 174 3.90 -1.75 1.29
CA TYR A 174 4.21 -2.93 2.08
C TYR A 174 4.10 -4.22 1.26
N SER A 175 3.14 -4.31 0.34
CA SER A 175 3.03 -5.44 -0.59
C SER A 175 4.22 -5.56 -1.56
N GLN A 176 4.97 -4.47 -1.76
CA GLN A 176 6.19 -4.47 -2.58
C GLN A 176 7.44 -4.69 -1.72
N PHE A 177 7.51 -4.05 -0.55
CA PHE A 177 8.75 -3.84 0.19
C PHE A 177 8.76 -4.41 1.61
N ASN A 178 7.68 -5.06 2.04
CA ASN A 178 7.52 -5.58 3.40
C ASN A 178 7.85 -4.49 4.46
N GLU A 179 8.49 -4.85 5.57
CA GLU A 179 8.96 -3.94 6.63
C GLU A 179 9.84 -2.77 6.14
N TYR A 180 10.52 -2.88 4.99
CA TYR A 180 11.28 -1.76 4.43
C TYR A 180 10.39 -0.61 3.98
N ALA A 181 9.08 -0.82 3.79
CA ALA A 181 8.12 0.23 3.45
C ALA A 181 8.00 1.34 4.50
N PHE A 182 8.53 1.15 5.71
CA PHE A 182 8.56 2.16 6.76
C PHE A 182 9.80 3.07 6.72
N ASN A 183 10.81 2.77 5.90
CA ASN A 183 12.12 3.42 5.94
C ASN A 183 12.49 4.05 4.59
N PRO A 184 12.30 5.37 4.40
CA PRO A 184 12.57 6.04 3.13
C PRO A 184 14.03 6.34 2.84
N TYR A 185 14.94 6.16 3.81
CA TYR A 185 16.31 6.67 3.72
C TYR A 185 17.40 5.62 3.98
N ASN A 186 17.02 4.42 4.41
CA ASN A 186 17.96 3.33 4.70
C ASN A 186 17.26 1.97 4.60
N ASP A 187 18.04 0.91 4.75
CA ASP A 187 17.58 -0.48 4.74
C ASP A 187 17.34 -1.04 6.15
N GLU A 188 17.35 -0.20 7.18
CA GLU A 188 17.25 -0.66 8.57
C GLU A 188 15.80 -0.96 8.95
N THR A 189 15.59 -2.10 9.62
CA THR A 189 14.25 -2.50 10.10
C THR A 189 14.18 -2.68 11.62
N MET A 190 15.25 -2.33 12.35
CA MET A 190 15.33 -2.44 13.82
C MET A 190 14.21 -1.68 14.57
N LEU A 191 13.72 -0.59 13.98
CA LEU A 191 12.63 0.23 14.53
C LEU A 191 11.24 -0.19 13.99
N VAL A 192 11.17 -1.30 13.26
CA VAL A 192 9.93 -1.89 12.77
C VAL A 192 9.64 -3.13 13.61
N GLN A 193 8.49 -3.16 14.27
CA GLN A 193 8.13 -4.22 15.22
C GLN A 193 6.70 -4.69 14.99
N LYS A 194 6.37 -5.89 15.50
CA LYS A 194 5.00 -6.37 15.62
C LYS A 194 4.47 -6.07 17.02
N ASP A 195 3.22 -5.62 17.12
CA ASP A 195 2.51 -5.65 18.39
C ASP A 195 1.89 -7.03 18.68
N LYS A 196 1.23 -7.15 19.84
CA LYS A 196 0.62 -8.41 20.32
C LYS A 196 -0.46 -8.99 19.39
N ASP A 197 -1.00 -8.18 18.47
CA ASP A 197 -2.04 -8.57 17.53
C ASP A 197 -1.46 -8.77 16.10
N ASP A 198 -0.13 -8.91 15.98
CA ASP A 198 0.67 -9.06 14.75
C ASP A 198 0.59 -7.88 13.78
N PHE A 199 0.26 -6.68 14.23
CA PHE A 199 0.38 -5.51 13.37
C PHE A 199 1.82 -4.98 13.41
N TRP A 200 2.42 -4.87 12.22
CA TRP A 200 3.70 -4.22 12.02
C TRP A 200 3.57 -2.71 12.13
N TYR A 201 4.53 -2.06 12.78
CA TYR A 201 4.60 -0.61 12.86
C TYR A 201 6.05 -0.14 12.84
N GLY A 202 6.29 0.98 12.16
CA GLY A 202 7.53 1.74 12.30
C GLY A 202 7.40 2.82 13.38
N ALA A 203 8.50 3.15 14.05
CA ALA A 203 8.52 4.09 15.19
C ALA A 203 7.76 5.42 14.98
N ASN A 204 7.74 5.95 13.76
CA ASN A 204 7.08 7.22 13.43
C ASN A 204 5.85 7.08 12.52
N SER A 205 5.40 5.86 12.22
CA SER A 205 4.24 5.68 11.33
C SER A 205 2.93 5.97 12.05
N LEU A 206 1.99 6.56 11.32
CA LEU A 206 0.63 6.77 11.80
C LEU A 206 -0.16 5.44 11.84
N PHE A 207 0.16 4.52 10.93
CA PHE A 207 -0.58 3.29 10.69
C PHE A 207 0.22 2.06 11.08
N ASN A 208 -0.40 1.17 11.84
CA ASN A 208 0.11 -0.20 11.99
C ASN A 208 -0.57 -1.07 10.93
N ILE A 209 0.14 -2.03 10.35
CA ILE A 209 -0.34 -2.87 9.24
C ILE A 209 -0.27 -4.36 9.57
N LYS A 210 -1.36 -5.09 9.34
CA LYS A 210 -1.38 -6.55 9.40
C LYS A 210 -1.59 -7.11 7.99
N PRO A 211 -0.56 -7.69 7.37
CA PRO A 211 -0.64 -8.27 6.04
C PRO A 211 -1.32 -9.65 6.06
N TYR A 212 -1.61 -10.19 4.87
CA TYR A 212 -1.99 -11.59 4.72
C TYR A 212 -0.76 -12.49 4.86
N GLU A 213 -0.76 -13.38 5.86
CA GLU A 213 0.37 -14.28 6.15
C GLU A 213 0.09 -15.75 5.77
N ASN A 214 -1.17 -16.16 5.62
CA ASN A 214 -1.57 -17.57 5.41
C ASN A 214 -1.39 -18.07 3.96
N TRP A 215 -0.17 -17.98 3.41
CA TRP A 215 0.11 -18.46 2.04
C TRP A 215 0.13 -19.99 1.97
N SER A 216 -0.43 -20.55 0.89
CA SER A 216 -0.34 -21.99 0.64
C SER A 216 1.11 -22.38 0.33
N ALA A 217 1.53 -23.63 0.60
CA ALA A 217 2.91 -24.05 0.32
C ALA A 217 3.36 -23.84 -1.15
N PRO A 218 2.51 -24.06 -2.18
CA PRO A 218 2.84 -23.68 -3.56
C PRO A 218 3.05 -22.18 -3.78
N ASP A 219 2.40 -21.35 -2.96
CA ASP A 219 2.48 -19.89 -2.99
C ASP A 219 3.56 -19.33 -2.04
N GLN A 220 4.31 -20.15 -1.33
CA GLN A 220 5.47 -19.65 -0.60
C GLN A 220 6.70 -19.62 -1.51
N TYR A 221 7.62 -18.69 -1.26
CA TYR A 221 8.91 -18.69 -1.93
C TYR A 221 9.79 -19.77 -1.32
N TYR A 222 10.34 -20.63 -2.16
CA TYR A 222 11.18 -21.77 -1.76
C TYR A 222 12.54 -21.72 -2.48
N PHE A 223 13.08 -20.53 -2.69
CA PHE A 223 14.39 -20.31 -3.31
C PHE A 223 15.40 -19.80 -2.28
N ALA A 224 16.68 -20.04 -2.54
CA ALA A 224 17.78 -19.45 -1.79
C ALA A 224 18.28 -18.21 -2.53
N TRP A 225 18.09 -17.03 -1.96
CA TRP A 225 18.51 -15.77 -2.59
C TRP A 225 20.01 -15.75 -2.98
N PRO A 226 20.96 -16.19 -2.12
CA PRO A 226 22.39 -16.23 -2.48
C PRO A 226 22.71 -17.10 -3.70
N ALA A 227 21.87 -18.09 -4.02
CA ALA A 227 22.09 -18.95 -5.18
C ALA A 227 21.69 -18.29 -6.51
N ILE A 228 20.88 -17.23 -6.48
CA ILE A 228 20.35 -16.57 -7.67
C ILE A 228 20.72 -15.09 -7.78
N GLU A 229 21.18 -14.45 -6.70
CA GLU A 229 21.47 -13.01 -6.66
C GLU A 229 22.51 -12.57 -7.70
N THR A 230 23.47 -13.41 -8.06
CA THR A 230 24.51 -13.10 -9.05
C THR A 230 24.04 -13.29 -10.50
N THR A 231 22.85 -13.86 -10.72
CA THR A 231 22.30 -14.04 -12.06
C THR A 231 21.85 -12.71 -12.67
N GLU A 232 21.87 -12.59 -14.00
CA GLU A 232 21.45 -11.37 -14.69
C GLU A 232 19.96 -11.04 -14.44
N SER A 233 19.11 -12.07 -14.37
CA SER A 233 17.66 -11.94 -14.17
C SER A 233 17.20 -12.84 -13.00
N PRO A 234 17.35 -12.36 -11.75
CA PRO A 234 17.00 -13.14 -10.56
C PRO A 234 15.50 -13.14 -10.25
N PHE A 235 14.71 -12.29 -10.92
CA PHE A 235 13.28 -12.12 -10.69
C PHE A 235 12.42 -12.72 -11.82
N GLU A 236 11.21 -13.15 -11.47
CA GLU A 236 10.19 -13.61 -12.41
C GLU A 236 9.05 -12.61 -12.57
N LYS A 237 8.30 -12.74 -13.67
CA LYS A 237 7.08 -11.96 -13.91
C LYS A 237 5.86 -12.71 -13.43
N TYR A 238 4.96 -12.03 -12.72
CA TYR A 238 3.66 -12.57 -12.32
C TYR A 238 2.63 -12.45 -13.45
N ALA A 239 1.89 -13.52 -13.73
CA ALA A 239 0.82 -13.52 -14.72
C ALA A 239 -0.53 -13.08 -14.09
N PHE A 240 -0.92 -11.81 -14.31
CA PHE A 240 -2.10 -11.14 -13.73
C PHE A 240 -3.47 -11.48 -14.37
#